data_AF-A0AA41VQ47-F1
#
_entry.id   AF-A0AA41VQ47-F1
#
_cell.length_a   1.000
_cell.length_b   1.000
_cell.length_c   1.000
_cell.angle_alpha   90.00
_cell.angle_beta   90.00
_cell.angle_gamma   90.00
#
_symmetry.space_group_name_H-M   'P 1'
#
loop_
_entity.id
_entity.type
_entity.pdbx_description
1 polymer ?
#
loop_
_entity_poly.entity_id
_entity_poly.type
_entity_poly.pdbx_seq_one_letter_code
_entity_poly.pdbx_strand_id
1 'polypeptide(L)' 'ALEPATLIPLQLLKSNGTKCIMVGDPKQLPATVLSQVASKYLYECSMFERLQRAGHPVTMLTKQ' A
#
# COMPACT_ATOMS: atom_id res chain seq x y z
N ALA A 1 -0.34 4.16 4.14
CA ALA A 1 0.27 3.41 5.27
C ALA A 1 1.60 2.82 4.83
N LEU A 2 2.55 2.63 5.74
CA LEU A 2 3.78 1.88 5.46
C LEU A 2 3.40 0.44 5.12
N GLU A 3 4.09 -0.17 4.15
CA GLU A 3 3.81 -1.55 3.75
C GLU A 3 3.85 -2.56 4.92
N PRO A 4 4.82 -2.54 5.85
CA PRO A 4 4.81 -3.42 7.01
C PRO A 4 3.55 -3.28 7.88
N ALA A 5 3.00 -2.07 8.00
CA ALA A 5 1.76 -1.84 8.75
C ALA A 5 0.54 -2.45 8.03
N THR A 6 0.54 -2.48 6.70
CA THR A 6 -0.49 -3.19 5.91
C THR A 6 -0.46 -4.69 6.14
N LEU A 7 0.69 -5.29 6.49
CA LEU A 7 0.78 -6.72 6.77
C LEU A 7 0.03 -7.13 8.04
N ILE A 8 -0.10 -6.26 9.05
CA ILE A 8 -0.76 -6.57 10.33
C ILE A 8 -2.19 -7.12 10.13
N PRO A 9 -3.11 -6.41 9.45
CA PRO A 9 -4.44 -6.96 9.17
C PRO A 9 -4.42 -8.12 8.15
N LEU A 10 -3.42 -8.20 7.27
CA LEU A 10 -3.32 -9.29 6.29
C LEU A 10 -3.01 -10.64 6.96
N GLN A 11 -2.29 -10.65 8.08
CA GLN A 11 -2.03 -11.86 8.88
C GLN A 11 -3.33 -12.50 9.41
N LEU A 12 -4.41 -11.72 9.53
CA LEU A 12 -5.71 -12.19 10.01
C LEU A 12 -6.56 -12.85 8.91
N LEU A 13 -6.14 -12.72 7.64
CA LEU A 13 -6.86 -13.27 6.51
C LEU A 13 -6.65 -14.79 6.41
N LYS A 14 -7.73 -15.54 6.14
CA LYS A 14 -7.63 -16.98 5.90
C LYS A 14 -6.94 -17.25 4.57
N SER A 15 -6.20 -18.35 4.49
CA SER A 15 -5.43 -18.74 3.31
C SER A 15 -6.29 -19.09 2.08
N ASN A 16 -7.58 -19.35 2.26
CA ASN A 16 -8.52 -19.66 1.17
C ASN A 16 -9.81 -18.83 1.28
N GLY A 17 -10.34 -18.40 0.13
CA GLY A 17 -11.62 -17.70 0.02
C GLY A 17 -11.61 -16.24 0.46
N THR A 18 -10.45 -15.66 0.80
CA THR A 18 -10.37 -14.29 1.29
C THR A 18 -10.19 -13.29 0.14
N LYS A 19 -10.87 -12.14 0.25
CA LYS A 19 -10.67 -10.98 -0.63
C LYS A 19 -10.09 -9.84 0.19
N CYS A 20 -9.02 -9.24 -0.32
CA CYS A 20 -8.44 -8.02 0.22
C CYS A 20 -8.66 -6.89 -0.79
N ILE A 21 -9.14 -5.74 -0.32
CA ILE A 21 -9.33 -4.54 -1.13
C ILE A 21 -8.46 -3.46 -0.51
N MET A 22 -7.53 -2.93 -1.30
CA MET A 22 -6.68 -1.80 -0.92
C MET A 22 -7.16 -0.57 -1.68
N VAL A 23 -7.46 0.49 -0.96
CA VAL A 23 -7.89 1.78 -1.53
C VAL A 23 -6.84 2.82 -1.17
N GLY A 24 -6.45 3.64 -2.15
CA GLY A 24 -5.48 4.70 -1.97
C GLY A 24 -5.45 5.65 -3.16
N ASP A 25 -4.79 6.78 -2.96
CA ASP A 25 -4.55 7.78 -4.00
C ASP A 25 -3.03 8.08 -4.04
N PRO A 26 -2.31 7.64 -5.09
CA PRO A 26 -0.87 7.90 -5.23
C PRO A 26 -0.48 9.38 -5.29
N LYS A 27 -1.43 10.30 -5.51
CA LYS A 27 -1.17 11.75 -5.53
C LYS A 27 -1.26 12.40 -4.15
N GLN A 28 -1.74 11.68 -3.13
CA GLN A 28 -1.80 12.17 -1.75
C GLN A 28 -0.46 12.00 -1.02
N LEU A 29 -0.41 12.47 0.23
CA LEU A 29 0.78 12.41 1.04
C LEU A 29 1.21 10.95 1.27
N PRO A 30 2.51 10.63 1.12
CA PRO A 30 3.03 9.30 1.43
C PRO A 30 2.98 9.03 2.94
N ALA A 31 3.25 7.79 3.33
CA ALA A 31 3.36 7.46 4.75
C ALA A 31 4.52 8.22 5.40
N THR A 32 4.29 8.80 6.58
CA THR A 32 5.31 9.54 7.33
C THR A 32 6.44 8.61 7.79
N VAL A 33 7.67 8.92 7.37
CA VAL A 33 8.91 8.24 7.81
C VAL A 33 9.83 9.30 8.41
N LEU A 34 10.22 9.14 9.68
CA LEU A 34 11.10 10.09 10.37
C LEU A 34 12.58 9.86 10.05
N SER A 35 12.96 8.60 9.79
CA SER A 35 14.33 8.23 9.50
C SER A 35 14.67 8.50 8.04
N GLN A 36 15.55 9.47 7.80
CA GLN A 36 16.07 9.78 6.46
C GLN A 36 16.76 8.58 5.81
N VAL A 37 17.37 7.69 6.61
CA VAL A 37 17.96 6.44 6.10
C VAL A 37 16.85 5.53 5.59
N ALA A 38 15.77 5.33 6.34
CA ALA A 38 14.66 4.48 5.93
C ALA A 38 13.96 5.02 4.66
N SER A 39 13.87 6.35 4.52
CA SER A 39 13.36 6.99 3.29
C SER A 39 14.21 6.66 2.06
N LYS A 40 15.55 6.66 2.19
CA LYS A 40 16.45 6.23 1.09
C LYS A 40 16.21 4.78 0.64
N TYR A 41 15.69 3.94 1.54
CA TYR A 41 15.31 2.55 1.25
C TYR A 41 13.82 2.38 0.98
N LEU A 42 13.11 3.46 0.62
CA LEU A 42 11.72 3.46 0.16
C LEU A 42 10.71 2.97 1.20
N TYR A 43 10.98 3.16 2.50
CA TYR A 43 10.02 2.76 3.54
C TYR A 43 8.70 3.53 3.45
N GLU A 44 8.70 4.74 2.89
CA GLU A 44 7.46 5.50 2.63
C GLU A 44 6.58 4.92 1.51
N CYS A 45 7.10 3.99 0.70
CA CYS A 45 6.34 3.30 -0.33
C CYS A 45 5.28 2.41 0.31
N SER A 46 4.01 2.65 -0.05
CA SER A 46 2.91 1.81 0.45
C SER A 46 2.81 0.49 -0.31
N MET A 47 2.17 -0.52 0.30
CA MET A 47 1.90 -1.79 -0.38
C MET A 47 1.04 -1.62 -1.65
N PHE A 48 0.05 -0.72 -1.60
CA PHE A 48 -0.79 -0.36 -2.75
C PHE A 48 0.07 0.17 -3.91
N GLU A 49 0.94 1.14 -3.61
CA GLU A 49 1.84 1.74 -4.60
C GLU A 49 2.84 0.73 -5.17
N ARG A 50 3.42 -0.14 -4.33
CA ARG A 50 4.32 -1.21 -4.79
C ARG A 50 3.62 -2.16 -5.75
N LEU A 51 2.40 -2.59 -5.43
CA LEU A 51 1.62 -3.50 -6.30
C LEU A 51 1.21 -2.82 -7.61
N GLN A 52 0.80 -1.55 -7.57
CA GLN A 52 0.50 -0.77 -8.77
C GLN A 52 1.73 -0.66 -9.69
N ARG A 53 2.91 -0.32 -9.13
CA ARG A 53 4.17 -0.25 -9.89
C ARG A 53 4.59 -1.61 -10.48
N ALA A 54 4.23 -2.70 -9.81
CA ALA A 54 4.44 -4.07 -10.28
C ALA A 54 3.41 -4.52 -11.35
N GLY A 55 2.48 -3.64 -11.76
CA GLY A 55 1.49 -3.94 -12.79
C GLY A 55 0.22 -4.65 -12.28
N HIS A 56 -0.03 -4.66 -10.97
CA HIS A 56 -1.29 -5.18 -10.45
C HIS A 56 -2.47 -4.33 -10.97
N PRO A 57 -3.59 -4.94 -11.40
CA PRO A 57 -4.75 -4.18 -11.89
C PRO A 57 -5.28 -3.20 -10.85
N VAL A 58 -5.54 -1.96 -11.28
CA VAL A 58 -6.12 -0.91 -10.43
C VAL A 58 -7.39 -0.38 -11.09
N THR A 59 -8.45 -0.24 -10.30
CA THR A 59 -9.68 0.40 -10.72
C THR A 59 -9.65 1.87 -10.33
N MET A 60 -9.58 2.78 -11.31
CA MET A 60 -9.60 4.22 -11.06
C MET A 60 -11.04 4.74 -11.01
N LEU A 61 -11.39 5.42 -9.92
CA LEU A 61 -12.65 6.17 -9.82
C LEU A 61 -12.43 7.54 -10.48
N THR A 62 -13.29 7.91 -11.44
CA THR A 62 -13.10 9.09 -12.31
C THR A 62 -14.13 10.21 -12.10
N LYS A 63 -15.17 9.97 -11.30
CA LYS A 63 -16.21 10.94 -10.97
C LYS A 63 -16.09 11.35 -9.51
N GLN A 64 -16.25 12.64 -9.26
CA GLN A 64 -16.32 13.24 -7.93
C GLN A 64 -17.75 13.21 -7.40
#